data_AF-A0A969DNV8-F1
#
_entry.id   AF-A0A969DNV8-F1
#
_cell.length_a   1.000
_cell.length_b   1.000
_cell.length_c   1.000
_cell.angle_alpha   90.00
_cell.angle_beta   90.00
_cell.angle_gamma   90.00
#
_symmetry.space_group_name_H-M   'P 1'
#
loop_
_entity.id
_entity.type
_entity.pdbx_description
1 polymer ?
#
loop_
_entity_poly.entity_id
_entity_poly.type
_entity_poly.pdbx_seq_one_letter_code
_entity_poly.pdbx_strand_id
1 'polypeptide(L)'
;MKSQQFWNTQLTTHLSTVNPDLYQSYINTGEWPSFQSSISEQAQTAYETRIAHYKGTGSNQKSAETFAESDVMRQYILPIGVDAEVMPEEPDDELDSDYLEFLSDGI
;
A
#
# COMPACT_ATOMS: atom_id res chain seq x y z
N MET A 1 8.39 10.29 -17.32
CA MET A 1 8.61 9.05 -16.53
C MET A 1 9.02 9.43 -15.12
N LYS A 2 8.51 8.71 -14.12
CA LYS A 2 8.89 8.91 -12.71
C LYS A 2 10.26 8.29 -12.47
N SER A 3 11.14 9.00 -11.76
CA SER A 3 12.48 8.53 -11.40
C SER A 3 12.48 7.83 -10.04
N GLN A 4 13.57 7.12 -9.72
CA GLN A 4 13.83 6.61 -8.37
C GLN A 4 13.67 7.69 -7.29
N GLN A 5 14.06 8.94 -7.59
CA GLN A 5 13.91 10.06 -6.67
C GLN A 5 12.44 10.37 -6.32
N PHE A 6 11.51 10.17 -7.25
CA PHE A 6 10.09 10.30 -6.95
C PHE A 6 9.65 9.29 -5.89
N TRP A 7 10.05 8.02 -6.05
CA TRP A 7 9.73 6.95 -5.11
C TRP A 7 10.42 7.14 -3.75
N ASN A 8 11.66 7.63 -3.76
CA ASN A 8 12.36 8.04 -2.53
C ASN A 8 11.53 9.04 -1.74
N THR A 9 11.01 10.08 -2.40
CA THR A 9 10.18 11.10 -1.75
C THR A 9 8.86 10.52 -1.24
N GLN A 10 8.18 9.67 -2.02
CA GLN A 10 6.94 9.03 -1.57
C GLN A 10 7.16 8.17 -0.33
N LEU A 11 8.21 7.33 -0.33
CA LEU A 11 8.54 6.46 0.79
C LEU A 11 8.92 7.25 2.06
N THR A 12 9.79 8.27 1.93
CA THR A 12 10.14 9.12 3.06
C THR A 12 8.89 9.79 3.63
N THR A 13 8.06 10.36 2.76
CA THR A 13 6.87 11.12 3.18
C THR A 13 5.89 10.20 3.89
N HIS A 14 5.63 9.02 3.32
CA HIS A 14 4.74 8.04 3.91
C HIS A 14 5.24 7.56 5.27
N LEU A 15 6.47 7.04 5.35
CA LEU A 15 6.99 6.43 6.58
C LEU A 15 7.17 7.45 7.69
N SER A 16 7.69 8.66 7.39
CA SER A 16 7.82 9.72 8.39
C SER A 16 6.48 10.25 8.91
N THR A 17 5.39 10.04 8.16
CA THR A 17 4.04 10.46 8.58
C THR A 17 3.30 9.36 9.33
N VAL A 18 3.36 8.12 8.84
CA VAL A 18 2.57 7.00 9.35
C VAL A 18 3.25 6.30 10.52
N ASN A 19 4.59 6.19 10.50
CA ASN A 19 5.37 5.58 11.58
C ASN A 19 6.69 6.33 11.79
N PRO A 20 6.64 7.53 12.40
CA PRO A 20 7.80 8.39 12.59
C PRO A 20 8.87 7.73 13.48
N ASP A 21 8.49 6.88 14.42
CA ASP A 21 9.44 6.18 15.31
C ASP A 21 10.27 5.15 14.54
N LEU A 22 9.62 4.36 13.67
CA LEU A 22 10.32 3.43 12.77
C LEU A 22 11.23 4.19 11.80
N TYR A 23 10.74 5.29 11.21
CA TYR A 23 11.58 6.16 10.38
C TYR A 23 12.81 6.65 11.14
N GLN A 24 12.63 7.17 12.35
CA GLN A 24 13.73 7.67 13.17
C GLN A 24 14.70 6.56 13.59
N SER A 25 14.20 5.35 13.83
CA SER A 25 15.03 4.17 14.08
C SER A 25 15.97 3.90 12.90
N TYR A 26 15.47 3.86 11.66
CA TYR A 26 16.30 3.69 10.47
C TYR A 26 17.34 4.79 10.27
N ILE A 27 17.01 6.03 10.63
CA ILE A 27 17.97 7.15 10.61
C ILE A 27 19.06 6.94 11.67
N ASN A 28 18.69 6.52 12.88
CA ASN A 28 19.62 6.30 13.98
C ASN A 28 20.55 5.11 13.74
N THR A 29 20.06 4.04 13.09
CA THR A 29 20.87 2.86 12.73
C THR A 29 21.71 3.10 11.47
N GLY A 30 21.44 4.16 10.71
CA GLY A 30 22.11 4.43 9.44
C GLY A 30 21.66 3.52 8.30
N GLU A 31 20.62 2.72 8.49
CA GLU A 31 20.07 1.79 7.51
C GLU A 31 19.12 2.46 6.51
N TRP A 32 18.68 3.70 6.81
CA TRP A 32 17.73 4.41 5.97
C TRP A 32 18.13 4.50 4.49
N PRO A 33 19.36 4.90 4.10
CA PRO A 33 19.70 5.06 2.68
C PRO A 33 19.62 3.76 1.88
N SER A 34 20.05 2.63 2.47
CA SER A 34 20.01 1.33 1.79
C SER A 34 18.57 0.79 1.70
N PHE A 35 17.80 0.91 2.80
CA PHE A 35 16.39 0.54 2.82
C PHE A 35 15.58 1.35 1.79
N GLN A 36 15.75 2.68 1.80
CA GLN A 36 15.07 3.57 0.87
C GLN A 36 15.42 3.26 -0.59
N SER A 37 16.72 3.08 -0.90
CA SER A 37 17.14 2.75 -2.28
C SER A 37 16.52 1.45 -2.75
N SER A 38 16.54 0.40 -1.91
CA SER A 38 16.04 -0.92 -2.27
C SER A 38 14.54 -0.93 -2.59
N ILE A 39 13.72 -0.25 -1.79
CA ILE A 39 12.28 -0.17 -2.02
C ILE A 39 11.98 0.71 -3.24
N SER A 40 12.66 1.85 -3.38
CA SER A 40 12.45 2.77 -4.51
C SER A 40 12.88 2.19 -5.86
N GLU A 41 13.94 1.38 -5.91
CA GLU A 41 14.34 0.64 -7.12
C GLU A 41 13.25 -0.34 -7.54
N GLN A 42 12.75 -1.14 -6.59
CA GLN A 42 11.67 -2.08 -6.85
C GLN A 42 10.39 -1.36 -7.32
N ALA A 43 10.03 -0.26 -6.67
CA ALA A 43 8.89 0.57 -7.05
C ALA A 43 9.05 1.13 -8.48
N GLN A 44 10.24 1.62 -8.85
CA GLN A 44 10.51 2.10 -10.21
C GLN A 44 10.38 0.99 -11.25
N THR A 45 11.01 -0.16 -11.02
CA THR A 45 10.94 -1.29 -11.97
C THR A 45 9.50 -1.80 -12.13
N ALA A 46 8.75 -1.88 -11.02
CA ALA A 46 7.36 -2.26 -11.05
C ALA A 46 6.52 -1.23 -11.83
N TYR A 47 6.76 0.07 -11.63
CA TYR A 47 6.05 1.14 -12.34
C TYR A 47 6.25 1.06 -13.86
N GLU A 48 7.48 0.88 -14.31
CA GLU A 48 7.80 0.75 -15.74
C GLU A 48 7.13 -0.47 -16.36
N THR A 49 7.15 -1.60 -15.64
CA THR A 49 6.48 -2.85 -16.04
C THR A 49 4.96 -2.67 -16.14
N ARG A 50 4.34 -2.00 -15.16
CA ARG A 50 2.89 -1.74 -15.13
C ARG A 50 2.45 -0.77 -16.22
N ILE A 51 3.23 0.27 -16.53
CA ILE A 51 2.94 1.14 -17.68
C ILE A 51 2.90 0.32 -18.97
N ALA A 52 3.90 -0.52 -19.21
CA ALA A 52 3.96 -1.36 -20.41
C ALA A 52 2.74 -2.29 -20.49
N HIS A 53 2.37 -2.91 -19.36
CA HIS A 53 1.16 -3.72 -19.25
C HIS A 53 -0.11 -2.93 -19.61
N TYR A 54 -0.37 -1.79 -18.96
CA TYR A 54 -1.58 -1.00 -19.17
C TYR A 54 -1.68 -0.39 -20.58
N LYS A 55 -0.56 -0.03 -21.19
CA LYS A 55 -0.53 0.35 -22.60
C LYS A 55 -0.87 -0.83 -23.51
N GLY A 56 -0.39 -2.03 -23.17
CA GLY A 56 -0.71 -3.27 -23.87
C GLY A 56 -2.20 -3.64 -23.80
N THR A 57 -2.91 -3.23 -22.74
CA THR A 57 -4.36 -3.42 -22.59
C THR A 57 -5.22 -2.30 -23.19
N GLY A 58 -4.60 -1.34 -23.91
CA GLY A 58 -5.31 -0.27 -24.61
C GLY A 58 -5.42 1.06 -23.87
N SER A 59 -4.78 1.22 -22.71
CA SER A 59 -4.75 2.50 -22.01
C SER A 59 -3.88 3.52 -22.77
N ASN A 60 -4.29 4.78 -22.78
CA ASN A 60 -3.41 5.87 -23.20
C ASN A 60 -2.27 6.09 -22.18
N GLN A 61 -1.22 6.79 -22.59
CA GLN A 61 -0.02 7.01 -21.76
C GLN A 61 -0.36 7.55 -20.36
N LYS A 62 -1.18 8.59 -20.27
CA LYS A 62 -1.51 9.24 -18.99
C LYS A 62 -2.24 8.30 -18.05
N SER A 63 -3.23 7.55 -18.57
CA SER A 63 -4.02 6.63 -17.77
C SER A 63 -3.16 5.45 -17.30
N ALA A 64 -2.31 4.91 -18.19
CA ALA A 64 -1.36 3.85 -17.84
C ALA A 64 -0.40 4.28 -16.72
N GLU A 65 0.12 5.51 -16.78
CA GLU A 65 0.97 6.07 -15.72
C GLU A 65 0.21 6.21 -14.40
N THR A 66 -1.02 6.71 -14.42
CA THR A 66 -1.84 6.86 -13.20
C THR A 66 -2.17 5.51 -12.56
N PHE A 67 -2.57 4.51 -13.34
CA PHE A 67 -2.86 3.16 -12.81
C PHE A 67 -1.60 2.48 -12.28
N ALA A 68 -0.49 2.56 -13.03
CA ALA A 68 0.79 2.03 -12.59
C ALA A 68 1.26 2.68 -11.28
N GLU A 69 1.12 4.00 -11.15
CA GLU A 69 1.45 4.70 -9.91
C GLU A 69 0.59 4.23 -8.74
N SER A 70 -0.73 4.12 -8.94
CA SER A 70 -1.64 3.69 -7.89
C SER A 70 -1.31 2.27 -7.40
N ASP A 71 -1.04 1.35 -8.32
CA ASP A 71 -0.67 -0.03 -8.00
C ASP A 71 0.66 -0.10 -7.24
N VAL A 72 1.68 0.63 -7.71
CA VAL A 72 3.00 0.64 -7.09
C VAL A 72 2.93 1.22 -5.68
N MET A 73 2.17 2.30 -5.48
CA MET A 73 1.95 2.86 -4.15
C MET A 73 1.33 1.82 -3.21
N ARG A 74 0.27 1.11 -3.65
CA ARG A 74 -0.42 0.10 -2.84
C ARG A 74 0.45 -1.12 -2.51
N GLN A 75 1.32 -1.53 -3.44
CA GLN A 75 2.11 -2.75 -3.29
C GLN A 75 3.44 -2.53 -2.56
N TYR A 76 4.08 -1.38 -2.75
CA TYR A 76 5.46 -1.16 -2.32
C TYR A 76 5.64 -0.04 -1.29
N ILE A 77 4.73 0.93 -1.21
CA ILE A 77 4.93 2.12 -0.36
C ILE A 77 3.98 2.08 0.84
N LEU A 78 2.68 2.04 0.58
CA LEU A 78 1.63 2.17 1.61
C LEU A 78 1.61 1.07 2.68
N PRO A 79 2.08 -0.17 2.45
CA PRO A 79 2.13 -1.18 3.51
C PRO A 79 3.26 -0.94 4.53
N ILE A 80 4.24 -0.09 4.22
CA ILE A 80 5.45 0.02 5.04
C ILE A 80 5.16 0.89 6.26
N GLY A 81 5.37 0.34 7.45
CA GLY A 81 5.19 1.05 8.72
C GLY A 81 3.75 1.08 9.22
N VAL A 82 2.81 0.50 8.48
CA VAL A 82 1.47 0.20 9.00
C VAL A 82 1.60 -1.10 9.80
N ASP A 83 1.41 -1.02 11.12
CA ASP A 83 1.31 -2.23 11.94
C ASP A 83 0.14 -3.07 11.40
N ALA A 84 0.40 -4.35 11.13
CA ALA A 84 -0.59 -5.28 10.60
C ALA A 84 -1.73 -5.60 11.60
N GLU A 85 -1.78 -4.92 12.76
CA GLU A 85 -2.67 -5.20 13.89
C GLU A 85 -4.04 -4.51 13.82
N VAL A 86 -4.34 -3.73 12.78
CA VAL A 86 -5.69 -3.20 12.56
C VAL A 86 -6.32 -3.87 11.35
N MET A 87 -6.38 -5.20 11.35
CA MET A 87 -7.53 -5.82 10.72
C MET A 87 -8.71 -5.48 11.64
N PRO A 88 -9.78 -4.81 11.17
CA PRO A 88 -11.01 -4.80 11.94
C PRO A 88 -11.32 -6.26 12.24
N GLU A 89 -11.49 -6.59 13.52
CA GLU A 89 -12.05 -7.89 13.90
C GLU A 89 -13.25 -8.11 12.99
N GLU A 90 -13.28 -9.25 12.28
CA GLU A 90 -14.52 -9.67 11.64
C GLU A 90 -15.58 -9.56 12.73
N PRO A 91 -16.70 -8.84 12.51
CA PRO A 91 -17.75 -8.82 13.51
C PRO A 91 -18.02 -10.27 13.87
N ASP A 92 -17.95 -10.61 15.16
CA ASP A 92 -18.35 -11.93 15.63
C ASP A 92 -19.75 -12.17 15.05
N ASP A 93 -19.84 -13.00 14.02
CA ASP A 93 -21.09 -13.50 13.47
C ASP A 93 -21.72 -14.50 14.46
N GLU A 94 -21.60 -14.24 15.76
CA GLU A 94 -22.59 -14.68 16.74
C GLU A 94 -23.83 -13.82 16.48
N LEU A 95 -24.55 -14.18 15.42
CA LEU A 95 -25.97 -13.84 15.29
C LEU A 95 -26.63 -14.27 16.59
N ASP A 96 -27.00 -13.27 17.39
CA ASP A 96 -27.74 -13.45 18.63
C ASP A 96 -28.87 -14.44 18.39
N SER A 97 -28.96 -15.51 19.19
CA SER A 97 -29.96 -16.57 18.99
C SER A 97 -31.39 -16.02 18.98
N ASP A 98 -31.59 -14.87 19.62
CA ASP A 98 -32.84 -14.13 19.69
C ASP A 98 -33.24 -13.54 18.31
N TYR A 99 -32.26 -13.20 17.46
CA TYR A 99 -32.51 -12.72 16.09
C TYR A 99 -32.93 -13.87 15.15
N LEU A 100 -32.42 -15.08 15.40
CA LEU A 100 -32.84 -16.28 14.66
C LEU A 100 -34.25 -16.71 15.04
N GLU A 101 -34.65 -16.59 16.31
CA GLU A 101 -36.01 -16.91 16.77
C GLU A 101 -37.07 -15.94 16.21
N PHE A 102 -36.74 -14.65 16.12
CA PHE A 102 -37.58 -13.64 15.47
C PHE A 102 -37.86 -13.95 13.98
N LEU A 103 -36.87 -14.49 13.25
CA LEU A 103 -37.04 -14.85 11.84
C LEU A 103 -37.82 -16.15 11.64
N SER A 104 -37.83 -17.05 12.62
CA SER A 104 -38.58 -18.32 12.55
C SER A 104 -40.06 -18.22 12.90
N ASP A 105 -40.47 -17.18 13.64
CA ASP A 105 -41.88 -16.97 14.03
C ASP A 105 -42.67 -16.11 13.00
N GLY A 106 -42.07 -15.84 11.84
CA GLY A 106 -42.60 -14.95 10.79
C GLY A 106 -43.00 -15.61 9.47
N ILE A 107 -43.43 -16.88 9.46
CA ILE A 107 -44.14 -17.52 8.32
C ILE A 107 -45.46 -18.14 8.79
#